data_AF-A0A3D4CQY0-F1
#
_entry.id   AF-A0A3D4CQY0-F1
#
_cell.length_a   1.000
_cell.length_b   1.000
_cell.length_c   1.000
_cell.angle_alpha   90.00
_cell.angle_beta   90.00
_cell.angle_gamma   90.00
#
_symmetry.space_group_name_H-M   'P 1'
#
loop_
_entity.id
_entity.type
_entity.pdbx_description
1 polymer ?
#
loop_
_entity_poly.entity_id
_entity_poly.type
_entity_poly.pdbx_seq_one_letter_code
_entity_poly.pdbx_strand_id
1 'polypeptide(L)'
;MAYQVIPTAYAANEIVNKALSPKIPQDPGGGLAFYIATLWQTVITVGGVAFIIYLVWGGIEYLTSGGDKAKIDDAQKKITSSVIGVGILVASYAITYFIQAVFKINILKPVFPSAL
;
A
#
# COMPACT_ATOMS: atom_id res chain seq x y z
N MET A 1 -33.94 -26.05 34.20
CA MET A 1 -34.07 -24.65 33.75
C MET A 1 -32.86 -23.90 34.30
N ALA A 2 -31.79 -23.74 33.51
CA ALA A 2 -30.57 -23.07 33.96
C ALA A 2 -30.60 -21.60 33.51
N TYR A 3 -30.45 -20.69 34.46
CA TYR A 3 -30.45 -19.25 34.22
C TYR A 3 -29.08 -18.82 33.68
N GLN A 4 -29.05 -18.30 32.45
CA GLN A 4 -27.87 -17.64 31.88
C GLN A 4 -27.73 -16.25 32.51
N VAL A 5 -26.81 -16.11 33.47
CA VAL A 5 -26.59 -14.88 34.26
C VAL A 5 -25.85 -13.77 33.49
N ILE A 6 -25.65 -13.92 32.19
CA ILE A 6 -24.95 -12.94 31.36
C ILE A 6 -25.91 -12.49 30.26
N PRO A 7 -26.37 -11.23 30.26
CA PRO A 7 -27.09 -10.69 29.13
C PRO A 7 -26.17 -10.77 27.91
N THR A 8 -26.62 -11.44 26.85
CA THR A 8 -25.88 -11.65 25.58
C THR A 8 -25.51 -10.35 24.85
N ALA A 9 -25.89 -9.20 25.39
CA ALA A 9 -25.56 -7.86 24.91
C ALA A 9 -24.15 -7.38 25.29
N TYR A 10 -23.50 -7.99 26.30
CA TYR A 10 -22.26 -7.44 26.89
C TYR A 10 -21.00 -8.32 26.74
N ALA A 11 -21.06 -9.50 26.11
CA ALA A 11 -19.90 -10.40 26.07
C ALA A 11 -18.90 -10.12 24.93
N ALA A 12 -19.32 -9.64 23.76
CA ALA A 12 -18.45 -9.63 22.58
C ALA A 12 -17.93 -8.24 22.15
N ASN A 13 -18.60 -7.14 22.51
CA ASN A 13 -18.38 -5.84 21.83
C ASN A 13 -18.10 -4.66 22.77
N GLU A 14 -17.89 -4.86 24.08
CA GLU A 14 -17.84 -3.75 25.05
C GLU A 14 -16.43 -3.30 25.44
N ILE A 15 -15.37 -4.09 25.24
CA ILE A 15 -13.98 -3.60 25.41
C ILE A 15 -13.53 -2.84 24.15
N VAL A 16 -14.32 -1.86 23.73
CA VAL A 16 -13.88 -0.86 22.75
C VAL A 16 -13.16 0.20 23.54
N ASN A 17 -11.83 0.18 23.48
CA ASN A 17 -11.02 1.23 24.08
C ASN A 17 -11.30 2.55 23.34
N LYS A 18 -12.20 3.36 23.90
CA LYS A 18 -12.64 4.66 23.36
C LYS A 18 -11.49 5.67 23.20
N ALA A 19 -10.33 5.43 23.81
CA ALA A 19 -9.13 6.23 23.61
C ALA A 19 -8.39 5.92 22.29
N LEU A 20 -8.71 4.80 21.63
CA LEU A 20 -8.15 4.42 20.34
C LEU A 20 -9.10 4.89 19.21
N SER A 21 -8.52 5.48 18.17
CA SER A 21 -9.30 5.96 17.03
C SER A 21 -10.01 4.80 16.31
N PRO A 22 -11.28 4.95 15.91
CA PRO A 22 -12.04 3.91 15.18
C PRO A 22 -11.41 3.46 13.85
N LYS A 23 -10.44 4.23 13.34
CA LYS A 23 -9.72 3.95 12.09
C LYS A 23 -8.57 2.96 12.25
N ILE A 24 -8.21 2.58 13.48
CA ILE A 24 -7.18 1.59 13.77
C ILE A 24 -7.90 0.30 14.15
N PRO A 25 -7.65 -0.85 13.47
CA PRO A 25 -8.22 -2.13 13.87
C PRO A 25 -7.92 -2.42 15.35
N GLN A 26 -8.96 -2.75 16.12
CA GLN A 26 -8.89 -2.95 17.57
C GLN A 26 -8.54 -4.41 17.95
N ASP A 27 -8.38 -5.28 16.95
CA ASP A 27 -8.02 -6.67 17.15
C ASP A 27 -6.51 -6.83 17.46
N PRO A 28 -6.12 -7.81 18.31
CA PRO A 28 -4.71 -8.12 18.55
C PRO A 28 -3.96 -8.37 17.24
N GLY A 29 -2.98 -7.52 16.92
CA GLY A 29 -2.17 -7.58 15.70
C GLY A 29 -2.66 -6.73 14.51
N GLY A 30 -3.87 -6.17 14.57
CA GLY A 30 -4.43 -5.40 13.46
C GLY A 30 -3.82 -4.01 13.26
N GLY A 31 -3.31 -3.38 14.32
CA GLY A 31 -2.62 -2.10 14.23
C GLY A 31 -1.38 -2.16 13.33
N LEU A 32 -0.48 -3.15 13.55
CA LEU A 32 0.75 -3.29 12.78
C LEU A 32 0.45 -3.50 11.29
N ALA A 33 -0.48 -4.40 10.99
CA ALA A 33 -0.82 -4.72 9.61
C ALA A 33 -1.50 -3.54 8.89
N PHE A 34 -2.32 -2.75 9.60
CA PHE A 34 -2.88 -1.50 9.08
C PHE A 34 -1.78 -0.48 8.71
N TYR A 35 -0.77 -0.30 9.55
CA TYR A 35 0.34 0.61 9.25
C TYR A 35 1.18 0.12 8.07
N ILE A 36 1.47 -1.18 7.98
CA ILE A 36 2.20 -1.76 6.84
C ILE A 36 1.41 -1.56 5.54
N ALA A 37 0.12 -1.86 5.53
CA ALA A 37 -0.74 -1.69 4.36
C ALA A 37 -0.84 -0.22 3.93
N THR A 38 -1.00 0.69 4.90
CA THR A 38 -1.06 2.14 4.65
C THR A 38 0.25 2.67 4.09
N LEU A 39 1.38 2.24 4.66
CA LEU A 39 2.70 2.63 4.18
C LEU A 39 2.94 2.14 2.76
N TRP A 40 2.65 0.85 2.49
CA TRP A 40 2.79 0.29 1.15
C TRP A 40 1.92 1.03 0.12
N GLN A 41 0.65 1.30 0.44
CA GLN A 41 -0.24 2.04 -0.46
C GLN A 41 0.25 3.47 -0.71
N THR A 42 0.81 4.12 0.31
CA THR A 42 1.41 5.45 0.19
C THR A 42 2.61 5.43 -0.75
N VAL A 43 3.51 4.45 -0.60
CA VAL A 43 4.70 4.31 -1.45
C VAL A 43 4.32 4.05 -2.91
N ILE A 44 3.35 3.16 -3.18
CA ILE A 44 2.87 2.88 -4.54
C ILE A 44 2.30 4.17 -5.18
N THR A 45 1.49 4.91 -4.42
CA THR A 45 0.84 6.14 -4.91
C THR A 45 1.87 7.24 -5.20
N VAL A 46 2.75 7.51 -4.24
CA VAL A 46 3.82 8.51 -4.39
C VAL A 46 4.79 8.10 -5.50
N GLY A 47 5.15 6.82 -5.57
CA GLY A 47 6.02 6.28 -6.62
C GLY A 47 5.43 6.43 -8.02
N GLY A 48 4.12 6.18 -8.19
CA GLY A 48 3.42 6.39 -9.45
C GLY A 48 3.41 7.85 -9.90
N VAL A 49 3.21 8.79 -8.97
CA VAL A 49 3.29 10.23 -9.26
C VAL A 49 4.72 10.63 -9.63
N ALA A 50 5.72 10.15 -8.88
CA ALA A 50 7.13 10.41 -9.16
C ALA A 50 7.54 9.89 -10.54
N PHE A 51 7.08 8.69 -10.93
CA PHE A 51 7.31 8.15 -12.26
C PHE A 51 6.87 9.10 -13.37
N ILE A 52 5.64 9.62 -13.29
CA ILE A 52 5.11 10.55 -14.30
C ILE A 52 5.96 11.81 -14.36
N ILE A 53 6.32 12.38 -13.22
CA ILE A 53 7.16 13.60 -13.15
C ILE A 53 8.52 13.35 -13.84
N TYR A 54 9.22 12.28 -13.49
CA TYR A 54 10.54 11.97 -14.06
C TYR A 54 10.48 11.63 -15.55
N LEU A 55 9.44 10.92 -15.99
CA LEU A 55 9.24 10.58 -17.40
C LEU A 55 8.98 11.82 -18.25
N VAL A 56 8.11 12.73 -17.78
CA VAL A 56 7.84 14.00 -18.46
C VAL A 56 9.10 14.87 -18.49
N TRP A 57 9.83 14.95 -17.39
CA TRP A 57 11.05 15.76 -17.33
C TRP A 57 12.13 15.25 -18.28
N GLY A 58 12.39 13.93 -18.29
CA GLY A 58 13.30 13.32 -19.24
C GLY A 58 12.85 13.48 -20.69
N GLY A 59 11.54 13.42 -20.95
CA GLY A 59 10.98 13.66 -22.29
C GLY A 59 11.19 15.10 -22.77
N ILE A 60 10.94 16.10 -21.92
CA ILE A 60 11.17 17.51 -22.26
C ILE A 60 12.66 17.76 -22.53
N GLU A 61 13.55 17.21 -21.71
CA GLU A 61 14.99 17.33 -21.89
C GLU A 61 15.44 16.70 -23.20
N TYR A 62 14.90 15.53 -23.56
CA TYR A 62 15.16 14.88 -24.84
C TYR A 62 14.72 15.75 -26.03
N LEU A 63 13.51 16.32 -25.98
CA LEU A 63 12.98 17.19 -27.04
C LEU A 63 13.78 18.50 -27.19
N THR A 64 14.20 19.09 -26.07
CA THR A 64 14.95 20.35 -26.04
C THR A 64 16.46 20.18 -26.26
N SER A 65 16.94 18.93 -26.41
CA SER A 65 18.37 18.62 -26.57
C SER A 65 18.98 19.16 -27.87
N GLY A 66 18.18 19.40 -28.91
CA GLY A 66 18.64 20.06 -30.14
C GLY A 66 19.75 19.32 -30.90
N GLY A 67 19.94 18.02 -30.67
CA GLY A 67 21.02 17.21 -31.29
C GLY A 67 22.33 17.13 -30.47
N ASP A 68 22.41 17.78 -29.31
CA ASP A 68 23.54 17.63 -28.39
C ASP A 68 23.55 16.21 -27.80
N LYS A 69 24.58 15.43 -28.13
CA LYS A 69 24.71 14.03 -27.67
C LYS A 69 24.73 13.90 -26.15
N ALA A 70 25.32 14.85 -25.43
CA ALA A 70 25.40 14.78 -23.97
C ALA A 70 24.01 14.90 -23.34
N LYS A 71 23.21 15.87 -23.81
CA LYS A 71 21.84 16.08 -23.33
C LYS A 71 20.90 14.93 -23.70
N ILE A 72 21.07 14.38 -24.90
CA ILE A 72 20.33 13.20 -25.33
C ILE A 72 20.60 12.01 -24.41
N ASP A 73 21.86 11.75 -24.09
CA ASP A 73 22.26 10.64 -23.22
C ASP A 73 21.70 10.81 -21.79
N ASP A 74 21.79 12.01 -21.22
CA ASP A 74 21.22 12.31 -19.90
C ASP A 74 19.71 12.18 -19.86
N ALA A 75 19.01 12.67 -20.89
CA ALA A 75 17.56 12.52 -21.02
C ALA A 75 17.14 11.04 -21.13
N GLN A 76 17.86 10.25 -21.95
CA GLN A 76 17.63 8.81 -22.08
C GLN A 76 17.85 8.05 -20.78
N LYS A 77 18.90 8.42 -20.01
CA LYS A 77 19.14 7.85 -18.68
C LYS A 77 17.99 8.14 -17.72
N LYS A 78 17.46 9.37 -17.71
CA LYS A 78 16.31 9.74 -16.88
C LYS A 78 15.05 8.95 -17.26
N ILE A 79 14.74 8.86 -18.55
CA ILE A 79 13.61 8.06 -19.06
C ILE A 79 13.78 6.60 -18.65
N THR A 80 14.94 6.00 -18.92
CA THR A 80 15.20 4.59 -18.59
C THR A 80 15.07 4.32 -17.09
N SER A 81 15.62 5.21 -16.26
CA SER A 81 15.53 5.11 -14.80
C SER A 81 14.07 5.18 -14.32
N SER A 82 13.26 6.06 -14.92
CA SER A 82 11.82 6.14 -14.61
C SER A 82 11.07 4.86 -15.00
N VAL A 83 11.39 4.28 -16.16
CA VAL A 83 10.76 3.04 -16.64
C VAL A 83 11.12 1.85 -15.73
N ILE A 84 12.38 1.77 -15.29
CA ILE A 84 12.79 0.75 -14.33
C ILE A 84 12.06 0.95 -12.98
N GLY A 85 11.96 2.20 -12.53
CA GLY A 85 11.24 2.54 -11.29
C GLY A 85 9.78 2.09 -11.30
N VAL A 86 9.03 2.37 -12.37
CA VAL A 86 7.64 1.88 -12.48
C VAL A 86 7.58 0.37 -12.65
N GLY A 87 8.54 -0.24 -13.34
CA GLY A 87 8.64 -1.70 -13.45
C GLY A 87 8.74 -2.38 -12.09
N ILE A 88 9.51 -1.82 -11.15
CA ILE A 88 9.61 -2.30 -9.77
C ILE A 88 8.27 -2.14 -9.03
N LEU A 89 7.59 -1.00 -9.18
CA LEU A 89 6.28 -0.77 -8.55
C LEU A 89 5.22 -1.76 -9.05
N VAL A 90 5.19 -2.02 -10.36
CA VAL A 90 4.30 -3.01 -10.98
C VAL A 90 4.63 -4.41 -10.48
N ALA A 91 5.92 -4.78 -10.38
CA ALA A 91 6.33 -6.06 -9.83
C ALA A 91 5.92 -6.23 -8.37
N SER A 92 6.05 -5.17 -7.55
CA SER A 92 5.57 -5.18 -6.15
C SER A 92 4.06 -5.44 -6.08
N TYR A 93 3.27 -4.75 -6.90
CA TYR A 93 1.83 -4.96 -6.98
C TYR A 93 1.49 -6.40 -7.42
N ALA A 94 2.19 -6.94 -8.40
CA ALA A 94 2.00 -8.30 -8.89
C ALA A 94 2.29 -9.34 -7.78
N ILE A 95 3.35 -9.16 -6.99
CA ILE A 95 3.66 -10.03 -5.84
C ILE A 95 2.55 -9.97 -4.80
N THR A 96 2.10 -8.77 -4.44
CA THR A 96 1.00 -8.57 -3.50
C THR A 96 -0.28 -9.25 -3.99
N TYR A 97 -0.59 -9.14 -5.28
CA TYR A 97 -1.74 -9.82 -5.88
C TYR A 97 -1.58 -11.35 -5.85
N PHE A 98 -0.39 -11.86 -6.19
CA PHE A 98 -0.10 -13.30 -6.17
C PHE A 98 -0.27 -13.90 -4.77
N ILE A 99 0.26 -13.24 -3.73
CA ILE A 99 0.10 -13.68 -2.34
C ILE A 99 -1.38 -13.72 -1.95
N GLN A 100 -2.15 -12.69 -2.29
CA GLN A 100 -3.59 -12.67 -2.00
C GLN A 100 -4.35 -13.80 -2.71
N ALA A 101 -3.99 -14.10 -3.96
CA ALA A 101 -4.60 -15.17 -4.73
C ALA A 101 -4.30 -16.57 -4.16
N VAL A 102 -3.06 -16.81 -3.73
CA VAL A 102 -2.63 -18.11 -3.18
C VAL A 102 -3.22 -18.34 -1.79
N PHE A 103 -3.13 -17.34 -0.91
CA PHE A 103 -3.53 -17.48 0.49
C PHE A 103 -5.00 -17.12 0.73
N LYS A 104 -5.72 -16.58 -0.26
CA LYS A 104 -7.11 -16.09 -0.17
C LYS A 104 -7.34 -15.10 0.99
N ILE A 105 -6.28 -14.44 1.46
CA ILE A 105 -6.32 -13.41 2.49
C ILE A 105 -6.07 -12.05 1.84
N ASN A 106 -6.79 -11.02 2.29
CA ASN A 106 -6.51 -9.65 1.90
C ASN A 106 -5.44 -9.08 2.83
N ILE A 107 -4.17 -9.14 2.41
CA ILE A 107 -3.04 -8.65 3.22
C ILE A 107 -3.08 -7.14 3.47
N LEU A 108 -3.86 -6.41 2.68
CA LEU A 108 -4.08 -4.97 2.83
C LEU A 108 -5.26 -4.64 3.76
N LYS A 109 -6.09 -5.64 4.08
CA LYS A 109 -7.26 -5.53 4.96
C LYS A 109 -7.40 -6.83 5.75
N PRO A 110 -6.48 -7.10 6.68
CA PRO A 110 -6.55 -8.29 7.49
C PRO A 110 -7.79 -8.23 8.38
N VAL A 111 -8.63 -9.25 8.28
CA VAL A 111 -9.77 -9.45 9.17
C VAL A 111 -9.34 -10.46 10.21
N PHE A 112 -9.22 -10.02 11.46
CA PHE A 112 -8.89 -10.91 12.56
C PHE A 112 -10.21 -11.46 13.13
N PRO A 113 -10.32 -12.78 13.33
CA PRO A 113 -11.46 -13.34 14.03
C PRO A 113 -11.45 -12.82 15.47
N SER A 114 -12.49 -12.07 15.84
CA SER A 114 -12.76 -11.69 17.23
C SER A 114 -13.00 -12.98 18.02
N ALA A 115 -12.16 -13.24 19.03
CA ALA A 115 -12.42 -14.34 19.95
C ALA A 115 -13.76 -14.09 20.65
N LEU A 116 -14.58 -15.15 20.73
CA LEU A 116 -15.86 -15.19 21.45
C LEU A 116 -15.72 -14.70 22.90
#